data_AF-A0A918U9X4-F1
#
_entry.id   AF-A0A918U9X4-F1
#
_cell.length_a   1.000
_cell.length_b   1.000
_cell.length_c   1.000
_cell.angle_alpha   90.00
_cell.angle_beta   90.00
_cell.angle_gamma   90.00
#
_symmetry.space_group_name_H-M   'P 1'
#
loop_
_entity.id
_entity.type
_entity.pdbx_description
1 polymer ?
#
loop_
_entity_poly.entity_id
_entity_poly.type
_entity_poly.pdbx_seq_one_letter_code
_entity_poly.pdbx_strand_id
1 'polypeptide(L)'
;MRLPGSYLWQLTYRWTLPRHPKKSRHWIMDPYFGRFNTARQDRWVFGDRETGAYLVKFAWTKIIRHQLVKGTASPDDPALTDYWINAANAVSAFLGVSLLRGSSRQWHGWDSLGCLGWQASTLRLGMRPWG
;
A
#
# COMPACT_ATOMS: atom_id res chain seq x y z
N MET A 1 -17.92 4.68 16.73
CA MET A 1 -16.84 4.36 15.76
C MET A 1 -16.80 5.45 14.69
N ARG A 2 -15.66 6.11 14.47
CA ARG A 2 -15.50 7.12 13.40
C ARG A 2 -15.01 6.39 12.14
N LEU A 3 -15.74 6.48 11.03
CA LEU A 3 -15.38 5.79 9.79
C LEU A 3 -14.07 6.38 9.23
N PRO A 4 -13.13 5.57 8.71
CA PRO A 4 -11.81 6.03 8.23
C PRO A 4 -11.90 7.14 7.17
N GLY A 5 -12.93 7.11 6.32
CA GLY A 5 -13.11 8.10 5.25
C GLY A 5 -13.46 9.50 5.75
N SER A 6 -14.22 9.63 6.84
CA SER A 6 -14.59 10.95 7.38
C SER A 6 -13.44 11.61 8.13
N TYR A 7 -12.53 10.82 8.70
CA TYR A 7 -11.32 11.33 9.36
C TYR A 7 -10.34 11.94 8.37
N LEU A 8 -10.09 11.27 7.24
CA LEU A 8 -9.18 11.76 6.20
C LEU A 8 -9.68 13.08 5.58
N TRP A 9 -11.00 13.20 5.38
CA TRP A 9 -11.61 14.45 4.93
C TRP A 9 -11.40 15.60 5.93
N GLN A 10 -11.52 15.33 7.24
CA GLN A 10 -11.28 16.36 8.26
C GLN A 10 -9.81 16.81 8.29
N LEU A 11 -8.88 15.88 8.12
CA LEU A 11 -7.45 16.19 8.10
C LEU A 11 -7.09 17.06 6.89
N THR A 12 -7.52 16.65 5.70
CA THR A 12 -7.29 17.40 4.45
C THR A 12 -7.98 18.77 4.49
N TYR A 13 -9.23 18.84 4.99
CA TYR A 13 -9.93 20.11 5.16
C TYR A 13 -9.23 21.08 6.13
N ARG A 14 -8.76 20.59 7.29
CA ARG A 14 -7.99 21.41 8.24
C ARG A 14 -6.67 21.89 7.64
N TRP A 15 -6.07 21.10 6.75
CA TRP A 15 -4.85 21.47 6.04
C TRP A 15 -5.11 22.51 4.95
N THR A 16 -6.23 22.46 4.23
CA THR A 16 -6.55 23.42 3.15
C THR A 16 -6.98 24.79 3.69
N LEU A 17 -7.63 24.86 4.86
CA LEU A 17 -8.19 26.11 5.39
C LEU A 17 -7.15 27.23 5.62
N PRO A 18 -6.01 27.00 6.31
CA PRO A 18 -4.99 28.03 6.52
C PRO A 18 -4.30 28.52 5.25
N ARG A 19 -4.33 27.71 4.18
CA ARG A 19 -3.71 28.05 2.89
C ARG A 19 -4.53 29.04 2.09
N HIS A 20 -5.83 29.13 2.38
CA HIS A 20 -6.78 29.95 1.63
C HIS A 20 -7.64 30.82 2.56
N PRO A 21 -7.02 31.67 3.41
CA PRO A 21 -7.75 32.39 4.46
C PRO A 21 -8.79 33.39 3.94
N LYS A 22 -8.64 33.87 2.70
CA LYS A 22 -9.51 34.87 2.06
C LYS A 22 -10.60 34.25 1.17
N LYS A 23 -10.64 32.92 1.02
CA LYS A 23 -11.51 32.24 0.06
C LYS A 23 -12.66 31.55 0.77
N SER A 24 -13.79 31.42 0.07
CA SER A 24 -14.94 30.69 0.61
C SER A 24 -14.66 29.20 0.70
N ARG A 25 -15.31 28.50 1.64
CA ARG A 25 -15.13 27.05 1.81
C ARG A 25 -15.39 26.27 0.53
N HIS A 26 -16.40 26.66 -0.24
CA HIS A 26 -16.72 26.01 -1.50
C HIS A 26 -15.57 26.16 -2.51
N TRP A 27 -15.03 27.37 -2.64
CA TRP A 27 -13.88 27.63 -3.51
C TRP A 27 -12.64 26.86 -3.07
N ILE A 28 -12.44 26.67 -1.77
CA ILE A 28 -11.33 25.86 -1.24
C ILE A 28 -11.51 24.39 -1.64
N MET A 29 -12.73 23.83 -1.56
CA MET A 29 -12.93 22.41 -1.80
C MET A 29 -12.88 22.02 -3.30
N ASP A 30 -13.37 22.88 -4.18
CA ASP A 30 -13.48 22.60 -5.61
C ASP A 30 -12.16 22.17 -6.31
N PRO A 31 -11.00 22.83 -6.07
CA PRO A 31 -9.74 22.42 -6.68
C PRO A 31 -9.22 21.09 -6.12
N TYR A 32 -9.41 20.82 -4.83
CA TYR A 32 -8.82 19.65 -4.17
C TYR A 32 -9.68 18.39 -4.21
N PHE A 33 -11.01 18.51 -4.36
CA PHE A 33 -11.91 17.36 -4.36
C PHE A 33 -12.50 17.13 -5.73
N GLY A 34 -12.34 15.91 -6.25
CA GLY A 34 -12.83 15.58 -7.59
C GLY A 34 -12.77 14.10 -7.92
N ARG A 35 -13.07 13.80 -9.20
CA ARG A 35 -12.93 12.48 -9.79
C ARG A 35 -11.52 12.33 -10.36
N PHE A 36 -10.67 11.62 -9.64
CA PHE A 36 -9.30 11.34 -10.07
C PHE A 36 -9.09 9.88 -10.52
N ASN A 37 -9.91 8.95 -10.03
CA ASN A 37 -9.82 7.53 -10.39
C ASN A 37 -10.88 7.16 -11.44
N THR A 38 -10.43 6.86 -12.66
CA THR A 38 -11.30 6.48 -13.80
C THR A 38 -12.09 5.19 -13.55
N ALA A 39 -11.50 4.22 -12.84
CA ALA A 39 -12.12 2.92 -12.58
C ALA A 39 -13.24 2.96 -11.52
N ARG A 40 -13.22 3.97 -10.63
CA ARG A 40 -14.16 4.04 -9.49
C ARG A 40 -15.08 5.25 -9.49
N GLN A 41 -14.85 6.26 -10.34
CA GLN A 41 -15.72 7.44 -10.56
C GLN A 41 -16.15 8.20 -9.29
N ASP A 42 -15.39 8.05 -8.20
CA ASP A 42 -15.68 8.67 -6.91
C ASP A 42 -15.35 10.17 -6.96
N ARG A 43 -16.33 11.01 -6.59
CA ARG A 43 -16.23 12.49 -6.68
C ARG A 43 -15.55 13.13 -5.48
N TRP A 44 -15.43 12.42 -4.37
CA TRP A 44 -14.98 13.00 -3.10
C TRP A 44 -13.60 12.48 -2.75
N VAL A 45 -12.69 12.49 -3.71
CA VAL A 45 -11.30 12.06 -3.55
C VAL A 45 -10.46 13.31 -3.45
N PHE A 46 -9.56 13.37 -2.47
CA PHE A 46 -8.61 14.47 -2.34
C PHE A 46 -7.46 14.25 -3.33
N GLY A 47 -7.14 15.26 -4.14
CA GLY A 47 -6.10 15.18 -5.14
C GLY A 47 -5.85 16.51 -5.83
N ASP A 48 -4.92 16.49 -6.76
CA ASP A 48 -4.54 17.62 -7.59
C ASP A 48 -4.95 17.35 -9.04
N ARG A 49 -5.67 18.32 -9.62
CA ARG A 49 -6.19 18.24 -10.99
C ARG A 49 -5.11 18.49 -12.03
N GLU A 50 -4.05 19.22 -11.68
CA GLU A 50 -2.97 19.55 -12.62
C GLU A 50 -2.04 18.36 -12.81
N THR A 51 -1.59 17.74 -11.71
CA THR A 51 -0.73 16.56 -11.77
C THR A 51 -1.48 15.24 -11.92
N GLY A 52 -2.78 15.22 -11.61
CA GLY A 52 -3.58 14.00 -11.54
C GLY A 52 -3.26 13.11 -10.34
N ALA A 53 -2.38 13.55 -9.42
CA ALA A 53 -2.06 12.81 -8.21
C ALA A 53 -3.25 12.88 -7.22
N TYR A 54 -3.60 11.74 -6.63
CA TYR A 54 -4.69 11.69 -5.67
C TYR A 54 -4.40 10.75 -4.51
N LEU A 55 -5.07 11.01 -3.39
CA LEU A 55 -4.96 10.20 -2.19
C LEU A 55 -5.90 9.00 -2.28
N VAL A 56 -5.33 7.79 -2.16
CA VAL A 56 -6.09 6.53 -2.13
C VAL A 56 -6.97 6.50 -0.89
N LYS A 57 -8.28 6.29 -1.06
CA LYS A 57 -9.19 6.12 0.07
C LYS A 57 -8.90 4.80 0.77
N PHE A 58 -8.91 4.81 2.11
CA PHE A 58 -8.85 3.58 2.92
C PHE A 58 -9.96 2.58 2.59
N ALA A 59 -11.11 3.05 2.11
CA ALA A 59 -12.21 2.18 1.68
C ALA A 59 -11.89 1.39 0.40
N TRP A 60 -10.86 1.77 -0.36
CA TRP A 60 -10.48 1.10 -1.60
C TRP A 60 -9.48 -0.03 -1.38
N THR A 61 -8.72 0.00 -0.28
CA THR A 61 -7.82 -1.09 0.07
C THR A 61 -8.64 -2.25 0.61
N LYS A 62 -8.54 -3.41 -0.04
CA LYS A 62 -9.19 -4.64 0.40
C LYS A 62 -8.67 -4.97 1.80
N ILE A 63 -9.57 -5.04 2.78
CA ILE A 63 -9.20 -5.49 4.13
C ILE A 63 -8.97 -7.00 4.05
N ILE A 64 -7.71 -7.40 4.12
CA ILE A 64 -7.31 -8.80 4.21
C ILE A 64 -7.35 -9.20 5.68
N ARG A 65 -8.15 -10.21 6.01
CA ARG A 65 -8.15 -10.78 7.36
C ARG A 65 -7.13 -11.91 7.37
N HIS A 66 -6.07 -11.74 8.16
CA HIS A 66 -5.11 -12.81 8.39
C HIS A 66 -5.77 -13.95 9.17
N GLN A 67 -5.56 -15.19 8.72
CA GLN A 67 -6.02 -16.35 9.46
C GLN A 67 -5.13 -16.52 10.69
N LEU A 68 -5.74 -16.68 11.87
CA LEU A 68 -5.01 -16.95 13.09
C LEU A 68 -4.31 -18.30 12.99
N VAL A 69 -3.02 -18.32 13.33
CA VAL A 69 -2.27 -19.57 13.51
C VAL A 69 -2.79 -20.26 14.76
N LYS A 70 -3.03 -21.58 14.68
CA LYS A 70 -3.55 -22.36 15.79
C LYS A 70 -2.45 -22.57 16.84
N GLY A 71 -2.55 -21.89 17.98
CA GLY A 71 -1.80 -22.21 19.21
C GLY A 71 -0.28 -22.30 19.02
N THR A 72 0.32 -23.41 19.47
CA THR A 72 1.76 -23.69 19.43
C THR A 72 2.27 -24.13 18.06
N ALA A 73 1.51 -23.90 16.99
CA ALA A 73 1.93 -24.31 15.66
C ALA A 73 3.17 -23.51 15.22
N SER A 74 4.33 -24.16 15.31
CA SER A 74 5.59 -23.63 14.82
C SER A 74 5.73 -23.94 13.31
N PRO A 75 6.28 -23.03 12.50
CA PRO A 75 6.60 -23.29 11.09
C PRO A 75 7.57 -24.45 10.86
N ASP A 76 8.41 -24.77 11.85
CA ASP A 76 9.51 -25.74 11.74
C ASP A 76 9.17 -27.15 12.25
N ASP A 77 7.93 -27.37 12.69
CA ASP A 77 7.48 -28.69 13.16
C ASP A 77 7.04 -29.56 11.98
N PRO A 78 7.71 -30.70 11.71
CA PRO A 78 7.35 -31.58 10.59
C PRO A 78 5.94 -32.17 10.73
N ALA A 79 5.41 -32.33 11.95
CA ALA A 79 4.05 -32.83 12.18
C ALA A 79 2.96 -31.84 11.75
N LEU A 80 3.30 -30.57 11.53
CA LEU A 80 2.39 -29.50 11.12
C LEU A 80 2.53 -29.11 9.64
N THR A 81 3.28 -29.89 8.86
CA THR A 81 3.51 -29.62 7.43
C THR A 81 2.20 -29.48 6.65
N ASP A 82 1.26 -30.39 6.84
CA ASP A 82 -0.04 -30.36 6.13
C ASP A 82 -0.92 -29.16 6.56
N TYR A 83 -0.83 -28.75 7.83
CA TYR A 83 -1.51 -27.57 8.33
C TYR A 83 -1.02 -26.29 7.63
N TRP A 84 0.31 -26.15 7.48
CA TRP A 84 0.93 -25.02 6.80
C TRP A 84 0.70 -25.05 5.29
N ILE A 85 0.69 -26.22 4.64
CA ILE A 85 0.34 -26.36 3.22
C ILE A 85 -1.10 -25.88 2.97
N ASN A 86 -2.05 -26.30 3.80
CA ASN A 86 -3.44 -25.88 3.67
C ASN A 86 -3.62 -24.37 3.92
N ALA A 87 -2.94 -23.82 4.92
CA ALA A 87 -2.91 -22.37 5.17
C ALA A 87 -2.30 -21.60 3.99
N ALA A 88 -1.19 -22.09 3.41
CA ALA A 88 -0.54 -21.46 2.27
C ALA A 88 -1.41 -21.52 1.01
N ASN A 89 -2.10 -22.63 0.75
CA ASN A 89 -3.04 -22.78 -0.36
C ASN A 89 -4.23 -21.82 -0.22
N ALA A 90 -4.77 -21.65 0.99
CA ALA A 90 -5.84 -20.69 1.25
C ALA A 90 -5.39 -19.24 0.98
N VAL A 91 -4.16 -18.89 1.35
CA VAL A 91 -3.55 -17.58 1.06
C VAL A 91 -3.29 -17.41 -0.45
N SER A 92 -2.75 -18.43 -1.10
CA SER A 92 -2.44 -18.47 -2.54
C SER A 92 -3.68 -18.27 -3.40
N ALA A 93 -4.78 -18.97 -3.09
CA ALA A 93 -6.06 -18.81 -3.75
C ALA A 93 -6.66 -17.41 -3.57
N PHE A 94 -6.38 -16.75 -2.45
CA PHE A 94 -6.85 -15.39 -2.16
C PHE A 94 -6.04 -14.30 -2.86
N LEU A 95 -4.73 -14.50 -3.01
CA LEU A 95 -3.81 -13.54 -3.63
C LEU A 95 -3.66 -13.74 -5.14
N GLY A 96 -4.13 -14.87 -5.69
CA GLY A 96 -3.93 -15.21 -7.11
C GLY A 96 -2.46 -15.55 -7.44
N VAL A 97 -1.69 -16.03 -6.45
CA VAL A 97 -0.25 -16.33 -6.59
C VAL A 97 -0.02 -17.77 -6.15
N SER A 98 0.42 -18.66 -7.05
CA SER A 98 0.79 -20.04 -6.69
C SER A 98 2.09 -20.06 -5.89
N LEU A 99 2.02 -20.49 -4.63
CA LEU A 99 3.20 -20.81 -3.83
C LEU A 99 3.62 -22.25 -4.12
N LEU A 100 4.37 -22.47 -5.20
CA LEU A 100 5.11 -23.72 -5.36
C LEU A 100 6.28 -23.69 -4.38
N ARG A 101 6.23 -24.53 -3.34
CA ARG A 101 7.36 -24.77 -2.43
C ARG A 101 8.45 -25.51 -3.20
N GLY A 102 9.32 -24.75 -3.85
CA GLY A 102 10.52 -25.25 -4.50
C GLY A 102 11.43 -25.90 -3.48
N SER A 103 11.67 -27.20 -3.70
CA SER A 103 12.66 -28.06 -3.06
C SER A 103 13.94 -27.33 -2.67
N SER A 104 14.41 -27.65 -1.46
CA SER A 104 15.76 -27.49 -0.93
C SER A 104 16.83 -27.41 -2.02
N ARG A 105 17.35 -26.20 -2.26
CA ARG A 105 18.67 -26.06 -2.89
C ARG A 105 19.71 -26.42 -1.84
N GLN A 106 20.25 -27.62 -2.01
CA GLN A 106 21.51 -28.08 -1.44
C GLN A 106 22.57 -26.99 -1.69
N TRP A 107 23.13 -26.45 -0.61
CA TRP A 107 24.29 -25.58 -0.68
C TRP A 107 25.50 -26.44 -1.08
N HIS A 108 25.93 -26.32 -2.33
CA HIS A 108 27.28 -26.71 -2.74
C HIS A 108 27.91 -25.52 -3.45
N GLY A 109 29.05 -25.07 -2.92
CA GLY A 109 30.04 -24.30 -3.66
C GLY A 109 29.84 -22.79 -3.66
N TRP A 110 30.13 -22.14 -2.52
CA TRP A 110 30.77 -20.83 -2.58
C TRP A 110 32.26 -21.09 -2.41
N ASP A 111 33.02 -20.94 -3.49
CA ASP A 111 34.41 -20.49 -3.51
C ASP A 111 34.89 -20.50 -4.95
N SER A 112 34.86 -19.33 -5.60
CA SER A 112 35.92 -18.80 -6.48
C SER A 112 35.35 -17.75 -7.46
N LEU A 113 35.97 -16.56 -7.43
CA LEU A 113 35.87 -15.44 -8.39
C LEU A 113 34.55 -14.63 -8.28
N GLY A 114 34.51 -13.32 -8.05
CA GLY A 114 35.49 -12.27 -8.27
C GLY A 114 34.76 -11.08 -8.91
N CYS A 115 34.73 -9.95 -8.19
CA CYS A 115 34.73 -8.57 -8.69
C CYS A 115 33.46 -7.93 -9.31
N LEU A 116 33.39 -6.60 -9.06
CA LEU A 116 32.60 -5.54 -9.71
C LEU A 116 31.14 -5.44 -9.24
N GLY A 117 30.77 -4.55 -8.32
CA GLY A 117 30.94 -3.10 -8.41
C GLY A 117 29.64 -2.49 -8.93
N TRP A 118 28.77 -1.98 -8.04
CA TRP A 118 27.61 -1.18 -8.45
C TRP A 118 27.51 0.11 -7.66
N GLN A 119 27.52 1.19 -8.44
CA GLN A 119 27.52 2.58 -8.04
C GLN A 119 26.16 3.04 -7.56
N ALA A 120 26.21 4.05 -6.69
CA ALA A 120 25.10 4.84 -6.22
C ALA A 120 24.31 5.52 -7.37
N SER A 121 23.02 5.72 -7.15
CA SER A 121 22.29 6.84 -7.74
C SER A 121 21.20 7.31 -6.80
N THR A 122 21.50 8.42 -6.15
CA THR A 122 20.64 9.26 -5.33
C THR A 122 19.67 10.00 -6.26
N LEU A 123 18.39 9.62 -6.27
CA LEU A 123 17.34 10.42 -6.92
C LEU A 123 16.72 11.36 -5.88
N ARG A 124 17.21 12.61 -5.93
CA ARG A 124 16.75 13.79 -5.21
C ARG A 124 15.43 14.26 -5.82
N LEU A 125 14.30 13.88 -5.24
CA LEU A 125 12.99 14.46 -5.59
C LEU A 125 12.88 15.86 -4.98
N GLY A 126 13.05 16.88 -5.80
CA GLY A 126 12.73 18.26 -5.48
C GLY A 126 11.23 18.51 -5.63
N MET A 127 10.51 18.70 -4.53
CA MET A 127 9.19 19.32 -4.51
C MET A 127 9.34 20.79 -4.12
N ARG A 128 8.96 21.70 -5.02
CA ARG A 128 8.88 23.14 -4.78
C ARG A 128 7.56 23.49 -4.08
N PRO A 129 7.55 24.44 -3.14
CA PRO A 129 6.32 25.00 -2.59
C PRO A 129 5.71 26.02 -3.57
N TRP A 130 4.40 25.92 -3.79
CA TRP A 130 3.62 26.91 -4.53
C TRP A 130 3.27 28.10 -3.63
N GLY A 131 3.35 29.30 -4.20
CA GLY A 131 2.92 30.57 -3.59
C GLY A 131 1.44 30.87 -3.82
#